data_AF-T1BCW4-F1
#
_entry.id   AF-T1BCW4-F1
#
_cell.length_a   1.000
_cell.length_b   1.000
_cell.length_c   1.000
_cell.angle_alpha   90.00
_cell.angle_beta   90.00
_cell.angle_gamma   90.00
#
_symmetry.space_group_name_H-M   'P 1'
#
loop_
_entity.id
_entity.type
_entity.pdbx_description
1 polymer ?
#
loop_
_entity_poly.entity_id
_entity_poly.type
_entity_poly.pdbx_seq_one_letter_code
_entity_poly.pdbx_strand_id
1 'polypeptide(L)'
;MHGTADILLSLFAVFVAARIGDELAQRMHLPGVVGEIVAGALLGPSLLNWVHPDVVLNALAEIGVVFLLFAVGLETRLADLKRIGVTALMVGTLGVIVPFGGASLWAHLEGFAWNKSMFIAAAFAPPRPASPRACCRRCMRCSAARRM
;
A
#
# COMPACT_ATOMS: atom_id res chain seq x y z
N MET A 1 -12.30 -17.43 -27.95
CA MET A 1 -11.13 -16.86 -28.66
C MET A 1 -11.08 -15.39 -28.27
N HIS A 2 -10.51 -15.05 -27.11
CA HIS A 2 -10.19 -13.63 -26.84
C HIS A 2 -9.16 -13.25 -27.89
N GLY A 3 -9.52 -12.33 -28.78
CA GLY A 3 -8.59 -11.89 -29.80
C GLY A 3 -7.38 -11.26 -29.11
N THR A 4 -6.19 -11.47 -29.64
CA THR A 4 -5.01 -10.68 -29.24
C THR A 4 -5.30 -9.18 -29.33
N ALA A 5 -6.19 -8.78 -30.24
CA ALA A 5 -6.71 -7.43 -30.34
C ALA A 5 -7.44 -6.94 -29.08
N ASP A 6 -8.26 -7.78 -28.42
CA ASP A 6 -9.01 -7.41 -27.21
C ASP A 6 -8.07 -7.15 -26.02
N ILE A 7 -7.02 -7.97 -25.90
CA ILE A 7 -6.00 -7.80 -24.85
C ILE A 7 -5.21 -6.50 -25.08
N LEU A 8 -4.79 -6.24 -26.32
CA LEU A 8 -4.06 -5.02 -26.67
C LEU A 8 -4.91 -3.77 -26.42
N LEU A 9 -6.19 -3.82 -26.78
CA LEU A 9 -7.13 -2.73 -26.55
C LEU A 9 -7.37 -2.51 -25.05
N SER A 10 -7.54 -3.59 -24.28
CA SER A 10 -7.70 -3.52 -22.82
C SER A 10 -6.47 -2.90 -22.16
N LEU A 11 -5.27 -3.33 -22.56
CA LEU A 11 -4.02 -2.79 -22.04
C LEU A 11 -3.89 -1.29 -22.37
N PHE A 12 -4.17 -0.91 -23.62
CA PHE A 12 -4.18 0.48 -24.05
C PHE A 12 -5.18 1.32 -23.24
N ALA A 13 -6.41 0.83 -23.06
CA ALA A 13 -7.44 1.52 -22.29
C ALA A 13 -7.02 1.73 -20.83
N VAL A 14 -6.44 0.71 -20.18
CA VAL A 14 -5.92 0.82 -18.81
C VAL A 14 -4.79 1.84 -18.72
N PHE A 15 -3.83 1.83 -19.65
CA PHE A 15 -2.73 2.80 -19.65
C PHE A 15 -3.20 4.24 -19.87
N VAL A 16 -4.13 4.45 -20.81
CA VAL A 16 -4.71 5.78 -21.07
C VAL A 16 -5.48 6.29 -19.86
N ALA A 17 -6.33 5.45 -19.27
CA ALA A 17 -7.09 5.85 -18.09
C ALA A 17 -6.21 6.07 -16.86
N ALA A 18 -5.17 5.26 -16.65
CA ALA A 18 -4.19 5.49 -15.60
C ALA A 18 -3.49 6.84 -15.78
N ARG A 19 -3.10 7.21 -17.01
CA ARG A 19 -2.50 8.52 -17.29
C ARG A 19 -3.44 9.69 -17.05
N ILE A 20 -4.69 9.56 -17.49
CA ILE A 20 -5.73 10.58 -17.23
C ILE A 20 -6.00 10.70 -15.73
N GLY A 21 -6.06 9.57 -15.03
CA GLY A 21 -6.25 9.51 -13.58
C GLY A 21 -5.11 10.16 -12.80
N ASP A 22 -3.86 9.88 -13.17
CA ASP A 22 -2.65 10.49 -12.58
C ASP A 22 -2.68 12.02 -12.74
N GLU A 23 -2.89 12.51 -13.97
CA GLU A 23 -2.96 13.94 -14.28
C GLU A 23 -4.11 14.63 -13.49
N LEU A 24 -5.28 13.99 -13.40
CA LEU A 24 -6.42 14.53 -12.67
C LEU A 24 -6.18 14.57 -11.16
N ALA A 25 -5.56 13.53 -10.60
CA ALA A 25 -5.19 13.49 -9.19
C ALA A 25 -4.15 14.56 -8.84
N GLN A 26 -3.16 14.77 -9.69
CA GLN A 26 -2.15 15.82 -9.51
C GLN A 26 -2.78 17.22 -9.52
N ARG A 27 -3.77 17.48 -10.39
CA ARG A 27 -4.53 18.75 -10.40
C ARG A 27 -5.30 18.99 -9.10
N MET A 28 -5.78 17.92 -8.47
CA MET A 28 -6.45 17.97 -7.17
C MET A 28 -5.48 17.99 -5.98
N HIS A 29 -4.16 18.09 -6.21
CA HIS A 29 -3.12 18.02 -5.18
C HIS A 29 -3.10 16.69 -4.40
N LEU A 30 -3.56 15.60 -5.04
CA LEU A 30 -3.53 14.25 -4.51
C LEU A 30 -2.30 13.49 -5.07
N PRO A 31 -1.82 12.44 -4.39
CA PRO A 31 -0.78 11.57 -4.95
C PRO A 31 -1.28 10.88 -6.22
N GLY A 32 -0.48 10.90 -7.30
CA GLY A 32 -0.84 10.33 -8.61
C GLY A 32 -1.37 8.90 -8.57
N VAL A 33 -0.75 8.05 -7.74
CA VAL A 33 -1.16 6.65 -7.52
C VAL A 33 -2.62 6.51 -7.06
N VAL A 34 -3.15 7.49 -6.32
CA VAL A 34 -4.58 7.49 -5.93
C VAL A 34 -5.47 7.63 -7.17
N GLY A 35 -5.08 8.48 -8.12
CA GLY A 35 -5.79 8.65 -9.38
C GLY A 35 -5.75 7.42 -10.27
N GLU A 36 -4.60 6.74 -10.34
CA GLU A 36 -4.45 5.48 -11.08
C GLU A 36 -5.35 4.37 -10.51
N ILE A 37 -5.41 4.22 -9.17
CA ILE A 37 -6.27 3.25 -8.50
C ILE A 37 -7.75 3.54 -8.78
N VAL A 38 -8.16 4.81 -8.68
CA VAL A 38 -9.55 5.20 -8.96
C VAL A 38 -9.90 4.94 -10.43
N ALA A 39 -9.02 5.30 -11.37
CA ALA A 39 -9.23 5.04 -12.79
C ALA A 39 -9.38 3.54 -13.09
N GLY A 40 -8.55 2.70 -12.46
CA GLY A 40 -8.67 1.24 -12.57
C GLY A 40 -9.97 0.69 -11.97
N ALA A 41 -10.39 1.21 -10.81
CA ALA A 41 -11.66 0.81 -10.18
C ALA A 41 -12.89 1.22 -11.02
N LEU A 42 -12.82 2.38 -11.70
CA LEU A 42 -13.86 2.85 -12.61
C LEU A 42 -13.96 1.97 -13.86
N LEU A 43 -12.84 1.61 -14.47
CA LEU A 43 -12.79 0.80 -15.69
C LEU A 43 -13.09 -0.69 -15.47
N GLY A 44 -12.83 -1.18 -14.26
CA GLY A 44 -13.00 -2.59 -13.91
C GLY A 44 -14.46 -3.09 -13.96
N PRO A 45 -14.65 -4.40 -13.71
CA PRO A 45 -15.96 -5.04 -13.71
C PRO A 45 -16.95 -4.48 -12.68
N SER A 46 -16.44 -3.76 -11.67
CA SER A 46 -17.25 -3.19 -10.61
C SER A 46 -18.10 -2.00 -11.02
N LEU A 47 -17.75 -1.29 -12.11
CA LEU A 47 -18.46 -0.08 -12.54
C LEU A 47 -18.76 -0.07 -14.05
N LEU A 48 -17.75 0.10 -14.91
CA LEU A 48 -17.96 0.15 -16.37
C LEU A 48 -17.96 -1.23 -17.04
N ASN A 49 -17.38 -2.25 -16.41
CA ASN A 49 -17.27 -3.60 -16.95
C ASN A 49 -16.63 -3.68 -18.34
N TRP A 50 -15.65 -2.80 -18.58
CA TRP A 50 -14.95 -2.70 -19.87
C TRP A 50 -13.70 -3.58 -19.89
N VAL A 51 -13.01 -3.70 -18.76
CA VAL A 51 -11.77 -4.49 -18.64
C VAL A 51 -11.99 -5.66 -17.69
N HIS A 52 -11.75 -6.87 -18.18
CA HIS A 52 -11.82 -8.09 -17.39
C HIS A 52 -10.44 -8.57 -16.94
N PRO A 53 -10.34 -9.21 -15.76
CA PRO A 53 -9.10 -9.79 -15.29
C PRO A 53 -8.69 -10.98 -16.16
N ASP A 54 -7.65 -10.79 -16.96
CA ASP A 54 -7.02 -11.84 -17.77
C ASP A 54 -5.71 -12.34 -17.14
N VAL A 55 -5.31 -13.57 -17.50
CA VAL A 55 -4.05 -14.18 -17.04
C VAL A 55 -2.83 -13.31 -17.38
N VAL A 56 -2.83 -12.70 -18.57
CA VAL A 56 -1.73 -11.81 -19.02
C VAL A 56 -1.69 -10.51 -18.22
N LEU A 57 -2.86 -9.88 -17.97
CA LEU A 57 -2.97 -8.67 -17.17
C LEU A 57 -2.50 -8.90 -15.73
N ASN A 58 -2.89 -10.02 -15.12
CA ASN A 58 -2.45 -10.40 -13.78
C ASN A 58 -0.94 -10.64 -13.70
N ALA A 59 -0.36 -11.36 -14.67
CA ALA A 59 1.08 -11.59 -14.73
C ALA A 59 1.87 -10.27 -14.88
N LEU A 60 1.39 -9.36 -15.73
CA LEU A 60 1.99 -8.03 -15.90
C LEU A 60 1.91 -7.19 -14.62
N ALA A 61 0.78 -7.24 -13.90
CA ALA A 61 0.61 -6.52 -12.64
C ALA A 61 1.57 -7.06 -11.55
N GLU A 62 1.73 -8.38 -11.45
CA GLU A 62 2.65 -9.01 -10.50
C GLU A 62 4.10 -8.63 -10.80
N ILE A 63 4.51 -8.71 -12.07
CA ILE A 63 5.83 -8.28 -12.53
C ILE A 63 6.06 -6.80 -12.21
N GLY A 64 5.06 -5.95 -12.45
CA GLY A 64 5.13 -4.51 -12.14
C GLY A 64 5.36 -4.23 -10.65
N VAL A 65 4.65 -4.94 -9.76
CA VAL A 65 4.84 -4.80 -8.31
C VAL A 65 6.24 -5.27 -7.89
N VAL A 66 6.73 -6.38 -8.44
CA VAL A 66 8.09 -6.87 -8.18
C VAL A 66 9.14 -5.85 -8.60
N PHE A 67 9.01 -5.26 -9.80
CA PHE A 67 9.92 -4.21 -10.27
C PHE A 67 9.86 -2.94 -9.40
N LEU A 68 8.66 -2.53 -8.96
CA LEU A 68 8.51 -1.38 -8.07
C LEU A 68 9.22 -1.62 -6.73
N LEU A 69 8.97 -2.77 -6.08
CA LEU A 69 9.60 -3.11 -4.81
C LEU A 69 11.12 -3.26 -4.96
N PHE A 70 11.59 -3.79 -6.08
CA PHE A 70 13.00 -3.89 -6.39
C PHE A 70 13.66 -2.51 -6.58
N ALA A 71 13.03 -1.61 -7.34
CA ALA A 71 13.52 -0.25 -7.53
C ALA A 71 13.62 0.52 -6.22
N VAL A 72 12.59 0.44 -5.36
CA VAL A 72 12.61 1.02 -4.01
C VAL A 72 13.73 0.41 -3.16
N GLY A 73 13.98 -0.90 -3.31
CA GLY A 73 15.09 -1.59 -2.67
C GLY A 73 16.46 -1.06 -3.10
N LEU A 74 16.66 -0.79 -4.40
CA LEU A 74 17.90 -0.23 -4.94
C LEU A 74 18.15 1.23 -4.55
N GLU A 75 17.09 2.03 -4.42
CA GLU A 75 17.18 3.41 -3.94
C GLU A 75 17.46 3.50 -2.43
N THR A 76 17.13 2.45 -1.67
CA THR A 76 17.30 2.40 -0.21
C THR A 76 18.75 2.11 0.17
N ARG A 77 19.43 3.07 0.80
CA ARG A 77 20.78 2.87 1.32
C ARG A 77 20.75 1.98 2.57
N LEU A 78 21.47 0.86 2.53
CA LEU A 78 21.63 -0.06 3.67
C LEU A 78 22.19 0.64 4.92
N ALA A 79 23.04 1.65 4.74
CA ALA A 79 23.61 2.44 5.85
C ALA A 79 22.53 3.24 6.60
N ASP A 80 21.59 3.84 5.87
CA ASP A 80 20.47 4.56 6.47
C ASP A 80 19.56 3.60 7.21
N LEU A 81 19.25 2.44 6.60
CA LEU A 81 18.43 1.40 7.23
C LEU A 81 19.03 0.87 8.54
N LYS A 82 20.35 0.66 8.60
CA LYS A 82 21.03 0.27 9.86
C LYS A 82 20.95 1.37 10.92
N ARG A 83 21.05 2.64 10.53
CA ARG A 83 21.02 3.77 11.47
C ARG A 83 19.66 3.97 12.11
N ILE A 84 18.57 3.77 11.35
CA ILE A 84 17.20 3.86 11.87
C ILE A 84 16.60 2.50 12.24
N GLY A 85 17.39 1.41 12.17
CA GLY A 85 16.89 0.04 12.27
C GLY A 85 16.17 -0.26 13.59
N VAL A 86 16.70 0.21 14.73
CA VAL A 86 16.06 0.02 16.05
C VAL A 86 14.73 0.76 16.12
N THR A 87 14.67 1.98 15.59
CA THR A 87 13.44 2.78 15.57
C THR A 87 12.42 2.20 14.60
N ALA A 88 12.85 1.73 13.43
CA ALA A 88 12.00 1.04 12.46
C ALA A 88 11.44 -0.27 13.03
N LEU A 89 12.26 -1.04 13.75
CA LEU A 89 11.83 -2.27 14.42
C LEU A 89 10.79 -1.97 15.51
N MET A 90 11.07 -1.02 16.41
CA MET A 90 10.11 -0.64 17.45
C MET A 90 8.80 -0.12 16.88
N VAL A 91 8.84 0.72 15.85
CA VAL A 91 7.64 1.26 15.21
C VAL A 91 6.87 0.16 14.49
N GLY A 92 7.57 -0.78 13.83
CA GLY A 92 6.97 -1.96 13.20
C GLY A 92 6.27 -2.88 14.20
N THR A 93 6.94 -3.25 15.28
CA THR A 93 6.37 -4.17 16.29
C THR A 93 5.24 -3.51 17.08
N LEU A 94 5.41 -2.28 17.58
CA LEU A 94 4.36 -1.56 18.28
C LEU A 94 3.17 -1.25 17.37
N GLY A 95 3.43 -0.94 16.09
CA GLY A 95 2.41 -0.67 15.09
C GLY A 95 1.51 -1.87 14.76
N VAL A 96 1.96 -3.10 15.05
CA VAL A 96 1.15 -4.32 14.93
C VAL A 96 0.53 -4.68 16.27
N ILE A 97 1.31 -4.71 17.35
CA ILE A 97 0.86 -5.17 18.67
C ILE A 97 -0.27 -4.29 19.22
N VAL A 98 -0.17 -2.96 19.07
CA VAL A 98 -1.16 -2.03 19.61
C VAL A 98 -2.54 -2.18 18.94
N PRO A 99 -2.69 -2.09 17.60
CA PRO A 99 -3.98 -2.29 16.96
C PRO A 99 -4.47 -3.74 17.08
N PHE A 100 -3.58 -4.74 17.07
CA PHE A 100 -3.97 -6.13 17.29
C PHE A 100 -4.55 -6.34 18.69
N GLY A 101 -3.87 -5.86 19.73
CA GLY A 101 -4.34 -5.94 21.11
C GLY A 101 -5.64 -5.15 21.32
N GLY A 102 -5.70 -3.92 20.79
CA GLY A 102 -6.88 -3.06 20.88
C GLY A 102 -8.11 -3.65 20.17
N ALA A 103 -7.93 -4.17 18.96
CA ALA A 103 -9.01 -4.82 18.19
C ALA A 103 -9.46 -6.13 18.86
N SER A 104 -8.54 -6.92 19.42
CA SER A 104 -8.89 -8.15 20.15
C SER A 104 -9.69 -7.84 21.42
N LEU A 105 -9.29 -6.82 22.17
CA LEU A 105 -9.99 -6.40 23.38
C LEU A 105 -11.38 -5.85 23.05
N TRP A 106 -11.49 -5.00 22.02
CA TRP A 106 -12.77 -4.49 21.56
C TRP A 106 -13.71 -5.62 21.09
N ALA A 107 -13.21 -6.55 20.28
CA ALA A 107 -14.00 -7.71 19.83
C ALA A 107 -14.41 -8.64 20.99
N HIS A 108 -13.61 -8.75 22.04
CA HIS A 108 -13.97 -9.52 23.22
C HIS A 108 -15.07 -8.83 24.05
N LEU A 109 -15.04 -7.50 24.16
CA LEU A 109 -16.09 -6.71 24.83
C LEU A 109 -17.44 -6.84 24.12
N GLU A 110 -17.44 -7.04 22.80
CA GLU A 110 -18.63 -7.32 21.98
C GLU A 110 -19.12 -8.79 22.11
N GLY A 111 -18.55 -9.57 23.03
CA GLY A 111 -19.05 -10.92 23.37
C GLY A 111 -18.54 -12.07 22.51
N PHE A 112 -17.51 -11.83 21.67
CA PHE A 112 -16.90 -12.91 20.88
C PHE A 112 -15.94 -13.77 21.71
N ALA A 113 -15.98 -15.08 21.47
CA ALA A 113 -15.01 -16.03 22.02
C ALA A 113 -13.60 -15.70 21.55
N TRP A 114 -12.59 -15.95 22.40
CA TRP A 114 -11.18 -15.57 22.18
C TRP A 114 -10.65 -15.92 20.79
N ASN A 115 -11.01 -17.10 20.28
CA ASN A 115 -10.62 -17.55 18.94
C ASN A 115 -11.10 -16.60 17.84
N LYS A 116 -12.36 -16.13 17.88
CA LYS A 116 -12.93 -15.22 16.87
C LYS A 116 -12.36 -13.80 16.98
N SER A 117 -12.13 -13.34 18.21
CA SER A 117 -11.53 -12.02 18.48
C SER A 117 -10.11 -11.91 17.92
N MET A 118 -9.31 -12.98 17.98
CA MET A 118 -7.97 -13.00 17.38
C MET A 118 -8.00 -12.93 15.85
N PHE A 119 -8.98 -13.55 15.17
CA PHE A 119 -9.14 -13.43 13.72
C PHE A 119 -9.53 -12.01 13.29
N ILE A 120 -10.48 -11.40 14.01
CA ILE A 120 -10.91 -10.02 13.75
C ILE A 120 -9.75 -9.05 14.00
N ALA A 121 -8.99 -9.26 15.07
CA ALA A 121 -7.81 -8.48 15.39
C ALA A 121 -6.71 -8.58 14.32
N ALA A 122 -6.47 -9.79 13.78
CA ALA A 122 -5.52 -10.01 12.71
C ALA A 122 -5.95 -9.28 11.41
N ALA A 123 -7.24 -9.25 11.11
CA ALA A 123 -7.76 -8.54 9.93
C ALA A 123 -7.60 -7.01 10.04
N PHE A 124 -7.67 -6.47 11.27
CA PHE A 124 -7.49 -5.04 11.52
C PHE A 124 -6.03 -4.60 11.64
N ALA A 125 -5.10 -5.55 11.79
CA ALA A 125 -3.68 -5.23 11.93
C ALA A 125 -3.15 -4.62 10.63
N PRO A 126 -2.69 -3.35 10.64
CA PRO A 126 -2.23 -2.70 9.41
C PRO A 126 -0.88 -3.31 8.98
N PRO A 127 -0.65 -3.53 7.67
CA PRO A 127 0.63 -4.02 7.14
C PRO A 127 1.75 -2.97 7.21
N ARG A 128 1.41 -1.71 7.55
CA ARG A 128 2.37 -0.62 7.73
C ARG A 128 2.18 -0.02 9.12
N PRO A 129 3.26 0.18 9.88
CA PRO A 129 3.13 0.80 11.19
C PRO A 129 2.63 2.24 11.05
N ALA A 130 1.64 2.58 11.86
CA ALA A 130 0.98 3.87 11.83
C ALA A 130 1.98 5.00 12.12
N SER A 131 2.10 5.93 11.17
CA SER A 131 2.88 7.17 11.22
C SER A 131 4.43 7.06 11.14
N PRO A 132 4.97 7.01 9.91
CA PRO A 132 6.37 7.38 9.63
C PRO A 132 6.68 8.84 10.00
N ARG A 133 5.70 9.75 9.92
CA ARG A 133 5.91 11.19 10.12
C ARG A 133 6.23 11.57 11.57
N ALA A 134 5.57 10.96 12.57
CA ALA A 134 5.89 11.20 13.98
C ALA A 134 7.28 10.66 14.35
N CYS A 135 7.63 9.48 13.84
CA CYS A 135 8.95 8.88 14.01
C CYS A 135 10.04 9.72 13.32
N CYS A 136 9.84 10.10 12.05
CA CYS A 136 10.79 10.88 11.28
C CYS A 136 10.98 12.29 11.86
N ARG A 137 9.92 12.97 12.35
CA ARG A 137 10.05 14.26 13.07
C ARG A 137 10.90 14.13 14.34
N ARG A 138 10.74 13.04 15.10
CA ARG A 138 11.49 12.83 16.34
C ARG A 138 12.94 12.39 16.07
N CYS A 139 13.17 11.59 15.02
CA CYS A 139 14.51 11.20 14.57
C CYS A 139 15.29 12.39 13.97
N MET A 140 14.65 13.25 13.16
CA MET A 140 15.28 14.48 12.65
C MET A 140 15.64 15.45 13.78
N ARG A 141 14.75 15.65 14.76
CA ARG A 141 15.05 16.47 15.94
C ARG A 141 16.19 15.90 16.78
N CYS A 142 16.26 14.58 16.95
CA CYS A 142 17.32 13.91 17.72
C CYS A 142 18.67 13.87 16.96
N SER A 143 18.65 13.83 15.62
CA SER A 143 19.83 13.97 14.77
C SER A 143 20.38 15.40 14.76
N ALA A 144 19.53 16.41 14.78
CA ALA A 144 19.95 17.81 14.86
C ALA A 144 20.56 18.15 16.23
N ALA A 145 20.00 17.61 17.32
CA ALA A 145 20.50 17.83 18.68
C ALA A 145 21.83 17.12 19.01
N ARG A 146 22.32 16.22 18.14
CA ARG A 146 23.57 15.45 18.35
C ARG A 146 24.73 15.95 17.48
N ARG A 147 24.54 17.06 16.75
CA ARG A 147 25.58 17.77 15.95
C ARG A 147 25.98 19.13 16.54
N MET A 148 25.49 19.46 17.73
CA MET A 148 25.99 20.53 18.61
C MET A 148 26.64 19.89 19.82
#